data_AF-A0AAW1MXL9-F1
#
_entry.id   AF-A0AAW1MXL9-F1
#
_cell.length_a   1.000
_cell.length_b   1.000
_cell.length_c   1.000
_cell.angle_alpha   90.00
_cell.angle_beta   90.00
_cell.angle_gamma   90.00
#
_symmetry.space_group_name_H-M   'P 1'
#
loop_
_entity.id
_entity.type
_entity.pdbx_description
1 polymer ?
#
loop_
_entity_poly.entity_id
_entity_poly.type
_entity_poly.pdbx_seq_one_letter_code
_entity_poly.pdbx_strand_id
1 'polypeptide(L)'
;MLSSFTIGLLIMEWVFLGDFNVIRDISERISNTLPNLTDIVEFNSCIIDYGLVDLSISGCEFTWNNNHDGSDRVWSKLDRVLVNGSWLARFPSSYVNFLPSGISDHSPSLVTIFADLPRPRRFSFLNCWVDLPGYTALIQEAWDIPLYGSAMFKLLNKLRKVRDALRQEAYFWPAQASPTG
;
A
#
# COMPACT_ATOMS: atom_id res chain seq x y z
N MET A 1 13.09 -3.95 -41.13
CA MET A 1 12.07 -3.26 -40.34
C MET A 1 11.80 -4.14 -39.12
N LEU A 2 12.62 -4.01 -38.07
CA LEU A 2 12.43 -4.77 -36.83
C LEU A 2 11.69 -3.84 -35.87
N SER A 3 10.41 -4.13 -35.62
CA SER A 3 9.63 -3.47 -34.59
C SER A 3 10.19 -3.90 -33.23
N SER A 4 10.94 -3.03 -32.56
CA SER A 4 11.28 -3.21 -31.15
C SER A 4 9.98 -3.28 -30.34
N PHE A 5 9.66 -4.48 -29.85
CA PHE A 5 8.71 -4.62 -28.75
C PHE A 5 9.40 -4.12 -27.50
N THR A 6 9.14 -2.86 -27.14
CA THR A 6 9.36 -2.41 -25.77
C THR A 6 8.36 -3.18 -24.92
N ILE A 7 8.82 -4.18 -24.17
CA ILE A 7 8.06 -4.68 -23.01
C ILE A 7 8.06 -3.49 -22.03
N GLY A 8 7.08 -2.61 -22.18
CA GLY A 8 6.75 -1.67 -21.13
C GLY A 8 6.38 -2.54 -19.94
N LEU A 9 7.15 -2.46 -18.86
CA LEU A 9 6.76 -2.99 -17.55
C LEU A 9 5.31 -2.54 -17.33
N LEU A 10 4.36 -3.46 -17.49
CA LEU A 10 2.95 -3.18 -17.26
C LEU A 10 2.83 -2.96 -15.76
N ILE A 11 2.75 -1.70 -15.38
CA ILE A 11 2.43 -1.26 -14.02
C ILE A 11 0.96 -1.65 -13.80
N MET A 12 0.71 -2.90 -13.40
CA MET A 12 -0.64 -3.42 -13.18
C MET A 12 -1.14 -3.03 -11.78
N GLU A 13 -2.41 -2.64 -11.70
CA GLU A 13 -3.09 -2.38 -10.44
C GLU A 13 -3.55 -3.70 -9.81
N TRP A 14 -3.04 -4.00 -8.61
CA TRP A 14 -3.39 -5.23 -7.89
C TRP A 14 -4.24 -4.92 -6.67
N VAL A 15 -5.24 -5.77 -6.43
CA VAL A 15 -6.05 -5.81 -5.22
C VAL A 15 -6.15 -7.25 -4.74
N PHE A 16 -5.85 -7.45 -3.47
CA PHE A 16 -6.06 -8.70 -2.75
C PHE A 16 -7.16 -8.43 -1.73
N LEU A 17 -8.28 -9.14 -1.86
CA LEU A 17 -9.45 -8.97 -1.01
C LEU A 17 -9.86 -10.32 -0.46
N GLY A 18 -10.03 -10.38 0.86
CA GLY A 18 -10.58 -11.56 1.51
C GLY A 18 -10.11 -11.72 2.94
N ASP A 19 -10.40 -12.89 3.47
CA ASP A 19 -10.01 -13.35 4.80
C ASP A 19 -8.58 -13.91 4.77
N PHE A 20 -7.68 -13.26 5.50
CA PHE A 20 -6.29 -13.71 5.64
C PHE A 20 -6.08 -14.60 6.87
N ASN A 21 -7.08 -14.72 7.75
CA ASN A 21 -6.99 -15.41 9.04
C ASN A 21 -5.85 -14.95 9.96
N VAL A 22 -5.29 -13.75 9.73
CA VAL A 22 -4.16 -13.21 10.49
C VAL A 22 -4.39 -11.72 10.77
N ILE A 23 -4.16 -11.31 12.02
CA ILE A 23 -4.14 -9.89 12.43
C ILE A 23 -2.75 -9.29 12.16
N ARG A 24 -2.66 -7.97 11.96
CA ARG A 24 -1.38 -7.25 11.77
C ARG A 24 -0.85 -6.61 13.04
N ASP A 25 -1.71 -6.37 14.01
CA ASP A 25 -1.34 -5.80 15.30
C ASP A 25 -2.17 -6.45 16.43
N ILE A 26 -1.61 -6.50 17.64
CA ILE A 26 -2.32 -7.06 18.81
C ILE A 26 -3.63 -6.31 19.09
N SER A 27 -3.67 -4.99 18.83
CA SER A 27 -4.86 -4.16 18.97
C SER A 27 -6.01 -4.55 18.03
N GLU A 28 -5.72 -5.27 16.94
CA GLU A 28 -6.72 -5.77 16.00
C GLU A 28 -7.39 -7.07 16.48
N ARG A 29 -7.17 -7.46 17.74
CA ARG A 29 -7.87 -8.56 18.42
C ARG A 29 -8.30 -8.18 19.84
N ILE A 30 -9.57 -8.40 20.12
CA ILE A 30 -10.13 -8.35 21.49
C ILE A 30 -10.39 -9.79 21.92
N SER A 31 -9.59 -10.29 22.85
CA SER A 31 -9.64 -11.66 23.37
C SER A 31 -8.97 -11.72 24.75
N ASN A 32 -9.32 -12.72 25.56
CA ASN A 32 -8.59 -13.05 26.79
C ASN A 32 -7.27 -13.80 26.53
N THR A 33 -7.02 -14.17 25.27
CA THR A 33 -5.82 -14.89 24.84
C THR A 33 -4.96 -14.01 23.95
N LEU A 34 -3.64 -14.16 24.08
CA LEU A 34 -2.68 -13.51 23.20
C LEU A 34 -2.72 -14.13 21.80
N PRO A 35 -2.59 -13.32 20.74
CA PRO A 35 -2.44 -13.81 19.38
C PRO A 35 -1.06 -14.45 19.17
N ASN A 36 -0.93 -15.23 18.10
CA ASN A 36 0.36 -15.75 17.68
C ASN A 36 1.21 -14.62 17.08
N LEU A 37 2.27 -14.21 17.77
CA LEU A 37 3.13 -13.12 17.33
C LEU A 37 3.95 -13.46 16.09
N THR A 38 4.25 -14.75 15.87
CA THR A 38 4.98 -15.21 14.68
C THR A 38 4.16 -14.95 13.42
N ASP A 39 2.87 -15.31 13.43
CA ASP A 39 1.97 -15.10 12.29
C ASP A 39 1.85 -13.61 11.94
N ILE A 40 1.78 -12.75 12.97
CA ILE A 40 1.73 -11.28 12.81
C ILE A 40 3.01 -10.78 12.11
N VAL A 41 4.19 -11.23 12.57
CA VAL A 41 5.47 -10.81 12.00
C VAL A 41 5.60 -11.27 10.56
N GLU A 42 5.34 -12.55 10.28
CA GLU A 42 5.44 -13.12 8.94
C GLU A 42 4.46 -12.47 7.96
N PHE A 43 3.23 -12.20 8.40
CA PHE A 43 2.24 -11.54 7.57
C PHE A 43 2.61 -10.08 7.25
N ASN A 44 3.10 -9.33 8.25
CA ASN A 44 3.60 -7.98 8.00
C ASN A 44 4.82 -7.98 7.08
N SER A 45 5.78 -8.90 7.26
CA SER A 45 6.92 -9.06 6.36
C SER A 45 6.48 -9.36 4.92
N CYS A 46 5.48 -10.21 4.72
CA CYS A 46 4.92 -10.47 3.39
C CYS A 46 4.32 -9.20 2.75
N ILE A 47 3.48 -8.45 3.49
CA ILE A 47 2.90 -7.19 3.01
C ILE A 47 4.01 -6.22 2.59
N ILE A 48 5.07 -6.15 3.39
CA ILE A 48 6.26 -5.34 3.16
C ILE A 48 6.98 -5.77 1.87
N ASP A 49 7.34 -7.03 1.75
CA ASP A 49 8.14 -7.57 0.65
C ASP A 49 7.47 -7.37 -0.71
N TYR A 50 6.13 -7.41 -0.74
CA TYR A 50 5.33 -7.19 -1.96
C TYR A 50 4.87 -5.74 -2.16
N GLY A 51 5.27 -4.80 -1.29
CA GLY A 51 4.91 -3.38 -1.40
C GLY A 51 3.39 -3.15 -1.37
N LEU A 52 2.69 -3.94 -0.55
CA LEU A 52 1.24 -3.86 -0.38
C LEU A 52 0.88 -2.88 0.74
N VAL A 53 -0.28 -2.26 0.62
CA VAL A 53 -0.81 -1.31 1.60
C VAL A 53 -2.28 -1.63 1.84
N ASP A 54 -2.73 -1.55 3.10
CA ASP A 54 -4.16 -1.59 3.41
C ASP A 54 -4.88 -0.42 2.70
N LEU A 55 -5.92 -0.73 1.94
CA LEU A 55 -6.79 0.27 1.35
C LEU A 55 -7.52 1.01 2.47
N SER A 56 -7.78 2.31 2.27
CA SER A 56 -8.46 3.15 3.27
C SER A 56 -9.78 2.52 3.72
N ILE A 57 -9.96 2.37 5.04
CA ILE A 57 -11.09 1.65 5.64
C ILE A 57 -12.18 2.63 6.09
N SER A 58 -13.43 2.20 5.96
CA SER A 58 -14.62 2.80 6.59
C SER A 58 -15.53 1.68 7.12
N GLY A 59 -16.41 2.00 8.06
CA GLY A 59 -17.32 1.01 8.65
C GLY A 59 -16.70 0.24 9.80
N CYS A 60 -16.95 -1.07 9.88
CA CYS A 60 -16.52 -1.93 10.98
C CYS A 60 -14.98 -2.06 11.03
N GLU A 61 -14.41 -1.85 12.21
CA GLU A 61 -12.97 -2.02 12.45
C GLU A 61 -12.61 -3.51 12.59
N PHE A 62 -13.43 -4.27 13.31
CA PHE A 62 -13.31 -5.73 13.40
C PHE A 62 -14.20 -6.39 12.36
N THR A 63 -13.65 -7.39 11.69
CA THR A 63 -14.29 -8.06 10.55
C THR A 63 -14.73 -9.47 10.87
N TRP A 64 -14.34 -10.02 12.01
CA TRP A 64 -14.77 -11.33 12.47
C TRP A 64 -15.10 -11.32 13.97
N ASN A 65 -16.08 -12.14 14.37
CA ASN A 65 -16.32 -12.46 15.77
C ASN A 65 -16.80 -13.90 15.96
N ASN A 66 -16.52 -14.52 17.10
CA ASN A 66 -16.90 -15.92 17.34
C ASN A 66 -18.38 -16.15 17.70
N ASN A 67 -19.24 -15.12 17.63
CA ASN A 67 -20.66 -15.16 18.01
C ASN A 67 -20.95 -15.65 19.44
N HIS A 68 -19.96 -15.63 20.33
CA HIS A 68 -20.15 -15.93 21.75
C HIS A 68 -20.55 -14.68 22.53
N ASP A 69 -21.08 -14.86 23.73
CA ASP A 69 -21.49 -13.78 24.64
C ASP A 69 -20.50 -13.57 25.79
N GLY A 70 -20.57 -12.40 26.42
CA GLY A 70 -19.83 -12.11 27.64
C GLY A 70 -18.30 -12.15 27.48
N SER A 71 -17.62 -12.75 28.46
CA SER A 71 -16.16 -12.84 28.51
C SER A 71 -15.55 -13.71 27.41
N ASP A 72 -16.35 -14.60 26.81
CA ASP A 72 -15.87 -15.54 25.79
C ASP A 72 -15.95 -14.95 24.38
N ARG A 73 -16.49 -13.73 24.25
CA ARG A 73 -16.60 -13.04 22.96
C ARG A 73 -15.22 -12.59 22.48
N VAL A 74 -14.90 -12.98 21.26
CA VAL A 74 -13.67 -12.58 20.57
C VAL A 74 -14.03 -11.76 19.35
N TRP A 75 -13.31 -10.65 19.15
CA TRP A 75 -13.35 -9.85 17.94
C TRP A 75 -11.97 -9.84 17.29
N SER A 76 -11.91 -9.93 15.96
CA SER A 76 -10.64 -9.85 15.22
C SER A 76 -10.84 -9.18 13.87
N LYS A 77 -9.79 -8.53 13.37
CA LYS A 77 -9.75 -8.00 12.00
C LYS A 77 -8.96 -8.96 11.11
N LEU A 78 -9.66 -9.87 10.46
CA LEU A 78 -9.11 -10.95 9.63
C LEU A 78 -9.24 -10.67 8.13
N ASP A 79 -10.37 -10.09 7.74
CA ASP A 79 -10.59 -9.61 6.36
C ASP A 79 -9.84 -8.31 6.06
N ARG A 80 -9.18 -8.25 4.89
CA ARG A 80 -8.45 -7.06 4.41
C ARG A 80 -8.64 -6.83 2.92
N VAL A 81 -8.36 -5.59 2.53
CA VAL A 81 -8.19 -5.19 1.14
C VAL A 81 -6.81 -4.58 1.00
N LEU A 82 -5.88 -5.36 0.47
CA LEU A 82 -4.49 -4.95 0.23
C LEU A 82 -4.31 -4.55 -1.22
N VAL A 83 -3.65 -3.43 -1.48
CA VAL A 83 -3.43 -2.90 -2.81
C VAL A 83 -1.98 -2.50 -3.03
N ASN A 84 -1.51 -2.53 -4.27
CA ASN A 84 -0.17 -2.05 -4.60
C ASN A 84 -0.15 -0.52 -4.88
N GLY A 85 1.05 0.07 -4.93
CA GLY A 85 1.21 1.50 -5.22
C GLY A 85 0.58 1.95 -6.54
N SER A 86 0.54 1.07 -7.55
CA SER A 86 -0.10 1.32 -8.85
C SER A 86 -1.61 1.55 -8.71
N TRP A 87 -2.28 0.72 -7.91
CA TRP A 87 -3.70 0.90 -7.59
C TRP A 87 -3.95 2.26 -6.93
N LEU A 88 -3.14 2.65 -5.95
CA LEU A 88 -3.27 3.94 -5.26
C LEU A 88 -3.00 5.13 -6.19
N ALA A 89 -2.11 4.97 -7.17
CA ALA A 89 -1.84 5.97 -8.19
C ALA A 89 -3.02 6.13 -9.15
N ARG A 90 -3.68 5.03 -9.52
CA ARG A 90 -4.80 5.00 -10.48
C ARG A 90 -6.14 5.35 -9.85
N PHE A 91 -6.39 4.88 -8.64
CA PHE A 91 -7.65 5.01 -7.89
C PHE A 91 -7.41 5.69 -6.54
N PRO A 92 -6.96 6.96 -6.55
CA PRO A 92 -6.50 7.68 -5.36
C PRO A 92 -7.56 7.91 -4.29
N SER A 93 -8.84 7.80 -4.67
CA SER A 93 -10.01 8.02 -3.81
C SER A 93 -10.71 6.70 -3.45
N SER A 94 -10.15 5.55 -3.88
CA SER A 94 -10.75 4.25 -3.57
C SER A 94 -10.65 3.93 -2.08
N TYR A 95 -11.66 3.25 -1.57
CA TYR A 95 -11.74 2.85 -0.16
C TYR A 95 -12.55 1.55 -0.05
N VAL A 96 -12.37 0.86 1.08
CA VAL A 96 -13.19 -0.29 1.47
C VAL A 96 -14.14 0.12 2.59
N ASN A 97 -15.38 -0.34 2.50
CA ASN A 97 -16.34 -0.30 3.61
C ASN A 97 -16.59 -1.71 4.12
N PHE A 98 -16.27 -1.98 5.38
CA PHE A 98 -16.69 -3.22 6.05
C PHE A 98 -18.07 -3.01 6.66
N LEU A 99 -19.05 -3.73 6.14
CA LEU A 99 -20.44 -3.65 6.56
C LEU A 99 -20.68 -4.54 7.79
N PRO A 100 -21.75 -4.31 8.58
CA PRO A 100 -22.12 -5.21 9.67
C PRO A 100 -22.29 -6.66 9.21
N SER A 101 -21.77 -7.61 10.00
CA SER A 101 -21.71 -9.04 9.66
C SER A 101 -23.08 -9.73 9.49
N GLY A 102 -24.15 -9.13 10.00
CA GLY A 102 -25.51 -9.68 9.86
C GLY A 102 -25.64 -11.04 10.56
N ILE A 103 -25.81 -12.11 9.77
CA ILE A 103 -25.89 -13.50 10.26
C ILE A 103 -24.55 -14.26 10.17
N SER A 104 -23.56 -13.66 9.51
CA SER A 104 -22.21 -14.20 9.37
C SER A 104 -21.37 -13.84 10.60
N ASP A 105 -20.40 -14.67 10.93
CA ASP A 105 -19.31 -14.30 11.82
C ASP A 105 -18.36 -13.28 11.18
N HIS A 106 -18.30 -13.23 9.84
CA HIS A 106 -17.56 -12.25 9.05
C HIS A 106 -18.38 -11.04 8.55
N SER A 107 -17.74 -9.87 8.52
CA SER A 107 -18.23 -8.61 7.97
C SER A 107 -17.95 -8.52 6.46
N PRO A 108 -18.96 -8.37 5.59
CA PRO A 108 -18.73 -8.26 4.16
C PRO A 108 -18.02 -6.96 3.79
N SER A 109 -17.10 -7.03 2.82
CA SER A 109 -16.35 -5.88 2.33
C SER A 109 -16.92 -5.34 1.01
N LEU A 110 -17.06 -4.02 0.93
CA LEU A 110 -17.47 -3.29 -0.27
C LEU A 110 -16.36 -2.33 -0.70
N VAL A 111 -15.67 -2.67 -1.79
CA VAL A 111 -14.65 -1.79 -2.39
C VAL A 111 -15.33 -0.81 -3.34
N THR A 112 -15.18 0.49 -3.03
CA THR A 112 -15.67 1.55 -3.90
C THR A 112 -14.51 2.16 -4.66
N ILE A 113 -14.61 2.13 -5.99
CA ILE A 113 -13.63 2.71 -6.89
C ILE A 113 -14.29 3.90 -7.57
N PHE A 114 -13.76 5.10 -7.33
CA PHE A 114 -14.15 6.26 -8.11
C PHE A 114 -13.28 6.32 -9.35
N ALA A 115 -13.93 6.32 -10.52
CA ALA A 115 -13.29 6.75 -11.75
C ALA A 115 -13.14 8.27 -11.72
N ASP A 116 -12.22 8.77 -10.89
CA ASP A 116 -11.89 10.19 -10.90
C ASP A 116 -11.22 10.53 -12.23
N LEU A 117 -11.69 11.59 -12.90
CA LEU A 117 -10.88 12.29 -13.90
C LEU A 117 -9.54 12.62 -13.24
N PRO A 118 -8.39 12.38 -13.90
CA PRO A 118 -7.08 12.48 -13.27
C PRO A 118 -6.87 13.90 -12.73
N ARG A 119 -7.12 14.11 -11.44
CA ARG A 119 -6.69 15.32 -10.76
C ARG A 119 -5.17 15.22 -10.67
N PRO A 120 -4.41 16.18 -11.20
CA PRO A 120 -2.97 16.14 -11.09
C PRO A 120 -2.59 16.20 -9.60
N ARG A 121 -2.22 15.06 -9.01
CA ARG A 121 -1.63 15.05 -7.67
C ARG A 121 -0.33 15.83 -7.77
N ARG A 122 -0.30 16.99 -7.12
CA ARG A 122 0.92 17.79 -6.96
C ARG A 122 1.94 16.89 -6.27
N PHE A 123 3.15 16.84 -6.80
CA PHE A 123 4.24 16.19 -6.09
C PHE A 123 4.62 17.06 -4.91
N SER A 124 4.62 16.47 -3.72
CA SER A 124 5.17 17.07 -2.51
C SER A 124 6.39 16.26 -2.13
N PHE A 125 7.53 16.93 -2.03
CA PHE A 125 8.73 16.33 -1.48
C PHE A 125 8.55 16.20 0.03
N LEU A 126 8.75 15.00 0.57
CA LEU A 126 8.75 14.77 2.01
C LEU A 126 10.18 14.85 2.52
N ASN A 127 10.43 15.65 3.56
CA ASN A 127 11.78 15.84 4.08
C ASN A 127 12.42 14.53 4.57
N CYS A 128 11.61 13.59 5.08
CA CYS A 128 12.09 12.27 5.49
C CYS A 128 12.67 11.44 4.35
N TRP A 129 12.44 11.80 3.09
CA TRP A 129 13.05 11.09 1.96
C TRP A 129 14.57 11.26 1.90
N VAL A 130 15.09 12.35 2.45
CA VAL A 130 16.54 12.58 2.52
C VAL A 130 17.23 11.53 3.39
N ASP A 131 16.50 10.99 4.37
CA ASP A 131 17.02 10.01 5.33
C ASP A 131 16.89 8.56 4.81
N LEU A 132 16.34 8.35 3.61
CA LEU A 132 16.20 7.02 3.02
C LEU A 132 17.58 6.42 2.70
N PRO A 133 17.86 5.17 3.10
CA PRO A 133 18.99 4.41 2.59
C PRO A 133 18.96 4.41 1.05
N GLY A 134 20.05 4.85 0.43
CA GLY A 134 20.14 4.91 -1.04
C GLY A 134 19.52 6.14 -1.69
N TYR A 135 18.95 7.09 -0.93
CA TYR A 135 18.39 8.35 -1.48
C TYR A 135 19.35 9.03 -2.48
N THR A 136 20.60 9.25 -2.07
CA THR A 136 21.59 9.93 -2.92
C THR A 136 21.86 9.16 -4.21
N ALA A 137 21.96 7.83 -4.13
CA ALA A 137 22.20 6.98 -5.29
C ALA A 137 21.01 7.03 -6.26
N LEU A 138 19.78 6.95 -5.75
CA LEU A 138 18.54 7.06 -6.52
C LEU A 138 18.45 8.40 -7.27
N ILE A 139 18.70 9.51 -6.56
CA ILE A 139 18.68 10.85 -7.15
C ILE A 139 19.72 10.93 -8.27
N GLN A 140 20.94 10.43 -8.02
CA GLN A 140 22.04 10.50 -8.96
C GLN A 140 21.77 9.65 -10.21
N GLU A 141 21.30 8.41 -10.04
CA GLU A 141 20.91 7.54 -11.14
C GLU A 141 19.83 8.19 -12.02
N ALA A 142 18.78 8.76 -11.39
CA ALA A 142 17.72 9.44 -12.12
C ALA A 142 18.20 10.73 -12.82
N TRP A 143 19.14 11.45 -12.21
CA TRP A 143 19.68 12.71 -12.71
C TRP A 143 20.65 12.53 -13.87
N ASP A 144 21.46 11.48 -13.84
CA ASP A 144 22.54 11.26 -14.80
C ASP A 144 22.08 10.62 -16.13
N ILE A 145 20.78 10.28 -16.23
CA ILE A 145 20.18 9.82 -17.48
C ILE A 145 20.41 10.87 -18.59
N PRO A 146 21.13 10.51 -19.68
CA PRO A 146 21.45 11.46 -20.74
C PRO A 146 20.19 11.90 -21.48
N LEU A 147 20.07 13.20 -21.72
CA LEU A 147 18.95 13.84 -22.41
C LEU A 147 19.46 14.79 -23.48
N TYR A 148 18.81 14.76 -24.65
CA TYR A 148 19.08 15.64 -25.78
C TYR A 148 17.99 16.71 -25.90
N GLY A 149 18.37 17.93 -26.28
CA GLY A 149 17.46 19.07 -26.39
C GLY A 149 18.03 20.34 -25.77
N SER A 150 17.17 21.35 -25.59
CA SER A 150 17.56 22.62 -24.94
C SER A 150 17.89 22.43 -23.46
N ALA A 151 18.67 23.34 -22.88
CA ALA A 151 19.02 23.29 -21.45
C ALA A 151 17.77 23.23 -20.54
N MET A 152 16.74 24.03 -20.85
CA MET A 152 15.47 24.03 -20.13
C MET A 152 14.73 22.69 -20.26
N PHE A 153 14.71 22.10 -21.46
CA PHE A 153 14.12 20.78 -21.68
C PHE A 153 14.83 19.70 -20.87
N LYS A 154 16.17 19.72 -20.82
CA LYS A 154 16.95 18.77 -20.03
C LYS A 154 16.64 18.92 -18.54
N LEU A 155 16.63 20.14 -18.00
CA LEU A 155 16.34 20.41 -16.59
C LEU A 155 14.95 19.90 -16.18
N LEU A 156 13.91 20.26 -16.92
CA LEU A 156 12.53 19.85 -16.61
C LEU A 156 12.36 18.32 -16.62
N ASN A 157 13.00 17.64 -17.58
CA ASN A 157 12.91 16.18 -17.67
C ASN A 157 13.76 15.48 -16.60
N LYS A 158 14.91 16.04 -16.21
CA LYS A 158 15.67 15.54 -15.04
C LYS A 158 14.86 15.65 -13.75
N LEU A 159 14.21 16.80 -13.52
CA LEU A 159 13.33 16.99 -12.36
C LEU A 159 12.13 16.02 -12.38
N ARG A 160 11.53 15.77 -13.55
CA ARG A 160 10.48 14.74 -13.69
C ARG A 160 10.99 13.35 -13.36
N LYS A 161 12.18 12.97 -13.85
CA LYS A 161 12.78 11.66 -13.58
C LYS A 161 13.07 11.46 -12.09
N VAL A 162 13.67 12.45 -11.44
CA VAL A 162 13.87 12.44 -9.97
C VAL A 162 12.56 12.31 -9.22
N ARG A 163 11.55 13.10 -9.60
CA ARG A 163 10.21 13.03 -9.01
C ARG A 163 9.60 11.64 -9.15
N ASP A 164 9.73 11.02 -10.31
CA ASP A 164 9.13 9.72 -10.60
C ASP A 164 9.87 8.59 -9.85
N ALA A 165 11.20 8.67 -9.74
CA ALA A 165 12.01 7.77 -8.93
C ALA A 165 11.67 7.87 -7.44
N LEU A 166 11.59 9.09 -6.90
CA LEU A 166 11.19 9.32 -5.50
C LEU A 166 9.78 8.84 -5.21
N ARG A 167 8.85 9.01 -6.16
CA ARG A 167 7.50 8.48 -6.01
C ARG A 167 7.51 6.96 -5.89
N GLN A 168 8.28 6.27 -6.73
CA GLN A 168 8.38 4.82 -6.67
C GLN A 168 8.89 4.39 -5.29
N GLU A 169 10.04 4.89 -4.85
CA GLU A 169 10.60 4.56 -3.53
C GLU A 169 9.69 4.92 -2.36
N ALA A 170 8.99 6.06 -2.42
CA ALA A 170 8.06 6.46 -1.37
C ALA A 170 6.84 5.53 -1.22
N TYR A 171 6.44 4.82 -2.27
CA TYR A 171 5.42 3.78 -2.16
C TYR A 171 5.95 2.50 -1.51
N PHE A 172 7.26 2.23 -1.60
CA PHE A 172 7.91 1.06 -1.01
C PHE A 172 8.53 1.34 0.38
N TRP A 173 8.77 2.59 0.76
CA TRP A 173 9.36 2.94 2.05
C TRP A 173 8.55 2.53 3.30
N PRO A 174 7.20 2.60 3.33
CA PRO A 174 6.43 2.10 4.47
C PRO A 174 6.66 0.60 4.71
N ALA A 175 7.16 -0.10 3.69
CA ALA A 175 7.47 -1.50 3.79
C ALA A 175 8.78 -1.74 4.58
N GLN A 176 9.81 -0.92 4.38
CA GLN A 176 11.14 -1.19 4.94
C GLN A 176 11.36 -0.58 6.34
N ALA A 177 10.47 0.28 6.81
CA ALA A 177 10.53 0.86 8.14
C ALA A 177 9.89 -0.06 9.20
N SER A 178 10.53 -1.20 9.49
CA SER A 178 10.32 -1.88 10.77
C SER A 178 10.94 -1.03 11.89
N PRO A 179 10.28 -0.86 13.05
CA PRO A 179 10.87 -0.15 14.17
C PRO A 179 11.94 -1.04 14.78
N THR A 180 13.20 -0.81 14.44
CA THR A 180 14.31 -1.27 15.26
C THR A 180 14.27 -0.49 16.58
N GLY A 181 13.68 -1.10 17.61
CA GLY A 181 14.06 -0.85 18.99
C GLY A 181 15.44 -1.45 19.29
#